data_AF-A0A5B1B555-F1
#
_entry.id   AF-A0A5B1B555-F1
#
_cell.length_a   1.000
_cell.length_b   1.000
_cell.length_c   1.000
_cell.angle_alpha   90.00
_cell.angle_beta   90.00
_cell.angle_gamma   90.00
#
_symmetry.space_group_name_H-M   'P 1'
#
loop_
_entity.id
_entity.type
_entity.pdbx_description
1 polymer ?
#
loop_
_entity_poly.entity_id
_entity_poly.type
_entity_poly.pdbx_seq_one_letter_code
_entity_poly.pdbx_strand_id
1 'polypeptide(L)'
;MCILFKHILRKDEVNYFFDTKTVQPNVGSLSKCFEQVINWYAFFYSQFPTQSAQSRIVFPYNPYGEINFWSKTMGGGWPLEPDNEGWVENQFWDFCSGRENTYQVIHNAFISISESGDLEDIIQDIFYGNNRE
;
A
#
# COMPACT_ATOMS: atom_id res chain seq x y z
N MET A 1 2.52 -17.43 -19.06
CA MET A 1 2.43 -16.88 -17.69
C MET A 1 2.13 -15.39 -17.83
N CYS A 2 0.88 -14.98 -17.63
CA CYS A 2 0.48 -13.57 -17.69
C CYS A 2 0.84 -12.93 -16.37
N ILE A 3 1.89 -12.11 -16.36
CA ILE A 3 2.27 -11.33 -15.18
C ILE A 3 1.29 -10.14 -15.13
N LEU A 4 0.26 -10.27 -14.30
CA LEU A 4 -0.70 -9.19 -14.05
C LEU A 4 -0.03 -8.16 -13.15
N PHE A 5 0.25 -6.99 -13.70
CA PHE A 5 0.54 -5.81 -12.90
C PHE A 5 -0.76 -5.33 -12.25
N LYS A 6 -0.76 -5.17 -10.92
CA LYS A 6 -1.98 -4.80 -10.19
C LYS A 6 -2.32 -3.31 -10.38
N HIS A 7 -1.31 -2.45 -10.35
CA HIS A 7 -1.42 -1.03 -10.71
C HIS A 7 -0.15 -0.59 -11.46
N ILE A 8 -0.32 0.10 -12.59
CA ILE A 8 0.77 0.68 -13.38
C ILE A 8 0.56 2.19 -13.43
N LEU A 9 1.58 2.95 -13.04
CA LEU A 9 1.59 4.41 -13.14
C LEU A 9 2.85 4.86 -13.87
N ARG A 10 2.76 5.90 -14.70
CA ARG A 10 3.95 6.54 -15.30
C ARG A 10 4.08 7.96 -14.77
N LYS A 11 5.24 8.28 -14.20
CA LYS A 11 5.55 9.60 -13.63
C LYS A 11 7.02 9.91 -13.90
N ASP A 12 7.32 11.12 -14.37
CA ASP A 12 8.69 11.58 -14.66
C ASP A 12 9.51 10.57 -15.48
N GLU A 13 8.90 10.03 -16.54
CA GLU A 13 9.46 9.00 -17.43
C GLU A 13 9.77 7.63 -16.80
N VAL A 14 9.44 7.45 -15.52
CA VAL A 14 9.58 6.17 -14.80
C VAL A 14 8.25 5.42 -14.77
N ASN A 15 8.32 4.12 -15.04
CA ASN A 15 7.18 3.21 -14.92
C ASN A 15 7.13 2.60 -13.51
N TYR A 16 6.08 2.88 -12.77
CA TYR A 16 5.89 2.39 -11.42
C TYR A 16 4.90 1.22 -11.37
N PHE A 17 5.27 0.18 -10.63
CA PHE A 17 4.46 -1.00 -10.39
C PHE A 17 4.17 -1.13 -8.90
N PHE A 18 2.89 -1.14 -8.53
CA PHE A 18 2.46 -1.20 -7.14
C PHE A 18 1.61 -2.44 -6.86
N ASP A 19 1.80 -3.03 -5.67
CA ASP A 19 0.81 -3.91 -5.05
C ASP A 19 0.62 -3.54 -3.59
N THR A 20 -0.63 -3.24 -3.24
CA THR A 20 -1.05 -2.88 -1.89
C THR A 20 -1.38 -4.12 -1.06
N LYS A 21 -0.87 -4.17 0.17
CA LYS A 21 -1.14 -5.21 1.17
C LYS A 21 -1.82 -4.58 2.39
N THR A 22 -2.93 -5.17 2.82
CA THR A 22 -3.76 -4.66 3.94
C THR A 22 -3.58 -5.43 5.24
N VAL A 23 -2.88 -6.56 5.23
CA VAL A 23 -2.65 -7.41 6.42
C VAL A 23 -1.21 -7.28 6.89
N GLN A 24 -1.00 -7.39 8.20
CA GLN A 24 0.34 -7.51 8.78
C GLN A 24 1.08 -8.67 8.08
N PRO A 25 2.16 -8.39 7.33
CA PRO A 25 2.84 -9.44 6.60
C PRO A 25 3.65 -10.31 7.56
N ASN A 26 3.65 -11.62 7.34
CA ASN A 26 4.62 -12.55 7.92
C ASN A 26 5.79 -12.77 6.95
N VAL A 27 6.88 -13.39 7.42
CA VAL A 27 8.11 -13.60 6.61
C VAL A 27 7.81 -14.30 5.29
N GLY A 28 6.99 -15.35 5.29
CA GLY A 28 6.62 -16.06 4.06
C GLY A 28 5.84 -15.19 3.06
N SER A 29 5.01 -14.27 3.54
CA SER A 29 4.32 -13.31 2.69
C SER A 29 5.27 -12.26 2.11
N LEU A 30 6.30 -11.83 2.86
CA LEU A 30 7.32 -10.89 2.39
C LEU A 30 8.20 -11.51 1.30
N SER A 31 8.59 -12.78 1.44
CA SER A 31 9.34 -13.49 0.40
C SER A 31 8.58 -13.53 -0.94
N LYS A 32 7.28 -13.80 -0.91
CA LYS A 32 6.44 -13.75 -2.12
C LYS A 32 6.34 -12.35 -2.72
N CYS A 33 6.28 -11.32 -1.87
CA CYS A 33 6.27 -9.94 -2.32
C CYS A 33 7.60 -9.57 -3.00
N PHE A 34 8.73 -10.01 -2.46
CA PHE A 34 10.04 -9.81 -3.06
C PHE A 34 10.16 -10.55 -4.41
N GLU A 35 9.75 -11.82 -4.48
CA GLU A 35 9.70 -12.57 -5.74
C GLU A 35 8.85 -11.83 -6.80
N GLN A 36 7.72 -11.24 -6.40
CA GLN A 36 6.88 -10.44 -7.27
C GLN A 36 7.60 -9.19 -7.80
N VAL A 37 8.30 -8.45 -6.93
CA VAL A 37 9.11 -7.29 -7.32
C VAL A 37 10.16 -7.66 -8.37
N ILE A 38 10.90 -8.76 -8.15
CA ILE A 38 11.93 -9.25 -9.09
C ILE A 38 11.29 -9.69 -10.42
N ASN A 39 10.19 -10.44 -10.36
CA ASN A 39 9.49 -10.90 -11.57
C ASN A 39 8.97 -9.73 -12.42
N TRP A 40 8.50 -8.66 -11.80
CA TRP A 40 8.08 -7.45 -12.50
C TRP A 40 9.24 -6.75 -13.19
N TYR A 41 10.38 -6.60 -12.51
CA TYR A 41 11.57 -6.04 -13.15
C TYR A 41 12.04 -6.90 -14.32
N ALA A 42 12.17 -8.22 -14.11
CA ALA A 42 12.61 -9.14 -15.16
C ALA A 42 11.68 -9.08 -16.38
N PHE A 43 10.37 -9.09 -16.17
CA PHE A 43 9.41 -8.98 -17.26
C PHE A 43 9.48 -7.63 -17.97
N PHE A 44 9.47 -6.52 -17.23
CA PHE A 44 9.51 -5.19 -17.80
C PHE A 44 10.76 -4.97 -18.66
N TYR A 45 11.94 -5.26 -18.11
CA TYR A 45 13.21 -5.06 -18.82
C TYR A 45 13.44 -6.07 -19.94
N SER A 46 12.72 -7.21 -19.98
CA SER A 46 12.72 -8.09 -21.15
C SER A 46 12.07 -7.47 -22.38
N GLN A 47 11.12 -6.54 -22.18
CA GLN A 47 10.38 -5.86 -23.25
C GLN A 47 10.90 -4.44 -23.50
N PHE A 48 11.33 -3.76 -22.44
CA PHE A 48 11.71 -2.35 -22.45
C PHE A 48 13.09 -2.14 -21.80
N PRO A 49 14.18 -2.70 -22.36
CA PRO A 49 15.48 -2.76 -21.72
C PRO A 49 16.14 -1.39 -21.45
N THR A 50 15.68 -0.33 -22.12
CA THR A 50 16.25 1.02 -22.01
C THR A 50 15.37 2.00 -21.23
N GLN A 51 14.16 1.60 -20.82
CA GLN A 51 13.26 2.46 -20.04
C GLN A 51 13.52 2.31 -18.54
N SER A 52 13.05 3.25 -17.73
CA SER A 52 13.15 3.15 -16.28
C SER A 52 11.89 2.56 -15.65
N ALA A 53 12.08 1.71 -14.65
CA ALA A 53 11.01 1.15 -13.84
C ALA A 53 11.34 1.17 -12.35
N GLN A 54 10.30 1.24 -11.52
CA GLN A 54 10.36 1.03 -10.07
C GLN A 54 9.17 0.17 -9.62
N SER A 55 9.47 -0.91 -8.90
CA SER A 55 8.47 -1.80 -8.31
C SER A 55 8.42 -1.60 -6.80
N ARG A 56 7.21 -1.51 -6.24
CA ARG A 56 6.98 -1.23 -4.82
C ARG A 56 5.84 -2.08 -4.27
N ILE A 57 6.04 -2.61 -3.07
CA ILE A 57 5.02 -3.24 -2.24
C ILE A 57 4.57 -2.20 -1.23
N VAL A 58 3.28 -1.95 -1.17
CA VAL A 58 2.71 -0.81 -0.44
C VAL A 58 1.91 -1.31 0.75
N PHE A 59 2.22 -0.78 1.93
CA PHE A 59 1.43 -0.90 3.14
C PHE A 59 0.72 0.45 3.35
N PRO A 60 -0.58 0.56 3.03
CA PRO A 60 -1.26 1.84 2.93
C PRO A 60 -1.46 2.54 4.28
N TYR A 61 -1.23 1.85 5.39
CA TYR A 61 -1.28 2.37 6.76
C TYR A 61 -0.33 1.60 7.68
N ASN A 62 0.09 2.20 8.79
CA ASN A 62 0.82 1.52 9.86
C ASN A 62 -0.13 1.11 11.01
N PRO A 63 -0.38 -0.19 11.23
CA PRO A 63 -1.25 -0.65 12.32
C PRO A 63 -0.68 -0.40 13.72
N TYR A 64 0.58 0.01 13.86
CA TYR A 64 1.24 0.23 15.15
C TYR A 64 1.30 1.71 15.58
N GLY A 65 0.58 2.59 14.87
CA GLY A 65 0.58 4.03 15.13
C GLY A 65 1.97 4.64 14.91
N GLU A 66 2.47 5.39 15.89
CA GLU A 66 3.77 6.07 15.84
C GLU A 66 4.98 5.12 15.86
N ILE A 67 4.78 3.83 16.15
CA ILE A 67 5.87 2.88 16.19
C ILE A 67 6.29 2.50 14.77
N ASN A 68 7.58 2.56 14.47
CA ASN A 68 8.14 2.18 13.17
C ASN A 68 7.63 0.80 12.70
N PHE A 69 6.97 0.77 11.54
CA PHE A 69 6.35 -0.41 10.94
C PHE A 69 7.33 -1.59 10.78
N TRP A 70 8.52 -1.32 10.26
CA TRP A 70 9.53 -2.35 9.98
C TRP A 70 10.07 -2.98 11.26
N SER A 71 10.24 -2.20 12.33
CA SER A 71 10.69 -2.70 13.63
C SER A 71 9.73 -3.71 14.28
N LYS A 72 8.43 -3.63 13.93
CA LYS A 72 7.38 -4.53 14.39
C LYS A 72 7.09 -5.66 13.40
N THR A 73 7.64 -5.58 12.20
CA THR A 73 7.55 -6.63 11.19
C THR A 73 8.61 -7.68 11.49
N MET A 74 8.20 -8.95 11.53
CA MET A 74 9.12 -10.05 11.82
C MET A 74 10.28 -10.07 10.83
N GLY A 75 11.52 -10.13 11.33
CA GLY A 75 12.72 -10.06 10.48
C GLY A 75 13.01 -8.67 9.90
N GLY A 76 12.39 -7.61 10.42
CA GLY A 76 12.66 -6.23 10.00
C GLY A 76 12.19 -5.90 8.59
N GLY A 77 11.28 -6.69 8.01
CA GLY A 77 10.84 -6.55 6.62
C GLY A 77 11.59 -7.42 5.62
N TRP A 78 12.67 -8.11 6.02
CA TRP A 78 13.43 -8.99 5.13
C TRP A 78 12.51 -10.07 4.51
N PRO A 79 12.62 -10.34 3.19
CA PRO A 79 13.65 -9.87 2.26
C PRO A 79 13.38 -8.54 1.53
N LEU A 80 12.26 -7.86 1.79
CA LEU A 80 12.02 -6.55 1.18
C LEU A 80 12.92 -5.49 1.82
N GLU A 81 13.48 -4.60 0.99
CA GLU A 81 14.20 -3.42 1.48
C GLU A 81 13.21 -2.31 1.90
N PRO A 82 13.21 -1.89 3.18
CA PRO A 82 12.45 -0.72 3.64
C PRO A 82 12.79 0.54 2.82
N ASP A 83 11.79 1.37 2.54
CA ASP A 83 11.90 2.66 1.84
C ASP A 83 12.31 2.59 0.37
N ASN A 84 12.88 1.48 -0.08
CA ASN A 84 13.10 1.19 -1.49
C ASN A 84 11.98 0.29 -2.04
N GLU A 85 11.90 -0.97 -1.66
CA GLU A 85 10.92 -1.92 -2.23
C GLU A 85 9.62 -1.94 -1.43
N GLY A 86 9.68 -1.68 -0.13
CA GLY A 86 8.54 -1.57 0.76
C GLY A 86 8.24 -0.12 1.11
N TRP A 87 7.04 0.36 0.77
CA TRP A 87 6.56 1.69 1.13
C TRP A 87 5.41 1.63 2.13
N VAL A 88 5.39 2.55 3.07
CA VAL A 88 4.40 2.65 4.16
C VAL A 88 3.77 4.05 4.15
N GLU A 89 2.45 4.12 4.34
CA GLU A 89 1.70 5.37 4.56
C GLU A 89 2.00 6.47 3.52
N ASN A 90 2.57 7.60 3.98
CA ASN A 90 2.86 8.79 3.18
C ASN A 90 3.77 8.51 2.00
N GLN A 91 4.67 7.52 2.08
CA GLN A 91 5.53 7.18 0.94
C GLN A 91 4.71 6.86 -0.32
N PHE A 92 3.56 6.19 -0.14
CA PHE A 92 2.65 5.91 -1.24
C PHE A 92 1.63 7.02 -1.46
N TRP A 93 0.97 7.50 -0.39
CA TRP A 93 -0.11 8.46 -0.55
C TRP A 93 0.37 9.83 -1.06
N ASP A 94 1.55 10.28 -0.64
CA ASP A 94 2.16 11.53 -1.12
C ASP A 94 2.63 11.39 -2.55
N PHE A 95 3.14 10.20 -2.92
CA PHE A 95 3.50 9.89 -4.29
C PHE A 95 2.29 10.00 -5.23
N CYS A 96 1.14 9.44 -4.81
CA CYS A 96 -0.10 9.43 -5.58
C CYS A 96 -0.75 10.82 -5.67
N SER A 97 -0.80 11.56 -4.56
CA SER A 97 -1.48 12.86 -4.50
C SER A 97 -0.63 14.03 -5.01
N GLY A 98 0.70 13.89 -4.97
CA GLY A 98 1.64 14.99 -5.17
C GLY A 98 1.68 15.99 -4.01
N ARG A 99 1.21 15.62 -2.82
CA ARG A 99 1.15 16.45 -1.61
C ARG A 99 1.78 15.74 -0.43
N GLU A 100 2.44 16.46 0.47
CA GLU A 100 2.98 15.89 1.71
C GLU A 100 1.90 15.58 2.74
N ASN A 101 2.11 14.54 3.55
CA ASN A 101 1.25 14.14 4.67
C ASN A 101 -0.18 13.76 4.26
N THR A 102 -0.34 13.18 3.08
CA THR A 102 -1.62 12.77 2.51
C THR A 102 -2.28 11.67 3.33
N TYR A 103 -1.50 10.73 3.87
CA TYR A 103 -2.06 9.69 4.74
C TYR A 103 -2.74 10.30 5.97
N GLN A 104 -2.13 11.30 6.63
CA GLN A 104 -2.73 11.95 7.79
C GLN A 104 -4.02 12.69 7.42
N VAL A 105 -4.09 13.32 6.24
CA VAL A 105 -5.33 13.95 5.76
C VAL A 105 -6.44 12.90 5.61
N ILE A 106 -6.13 11.76 4.98
CA ILE A 106 -7.08 10.64 4.81
C ILE A 106 -7.51 10.11 6.19
N HIS A 107 -6.55 9.80 7.05
CA HIS A 107 -6.79 9.24 8.38
C HIS A 107 -7.63 10.16 9.27
N ASN A 108 -7.30 11.46 9.30
CA ASN A 108 -8.06 12.45 10.07
C ASN A 108 -9.49 12.62 9.56
N ALA A 109 -9.71 12.49 8.25
CA ALA A 109 -11.06 12.50 7.70
C ALA A 109 -11.89 11.34 8.26
N PHE A 110 -11.34 10.12 8.27
CA PHE A 110 -12.01 8.95 8.87
C PHE A 110 -12.27 9.13 10.37
N ILE A 111 -11.31 9.66 11.13
CA ILE A 111 -11.49 9.95 12.57
C ILE A 111 -12.61 10.98 12.75
N SER A 112 -12.58 12.09 12.03
CA SER A 112 -13.57 13.17 12.18
C SER A 112 -15.00 12.68 11.92
N ILE A 113 -15.18 11.84 10.90
CA ILE A 113 -16.47 11.23 10.59
C ILE A 113 -16.89 10.27 11.71
N SER A 114 -15.96 9.44 12.21
CA SER A 114 -16.22 8.53 13.32
C SER A 114 -16.63 9.27 14.60
N GLU A 115 -16.02 10.42 14.89
CA GLU A 115 -16.30 11.21 16.09
C GLU A 115 -17.60 12.01 15.97
N SER A 116 -17.94 12.48 14.76
CA SER A 116 -19.19 13.21 14.49
C SER A 116 -20.44 12.33 14.61
N GLY A 117 -20.31 11.03 14.35
CA GLY A 117 -21.46 10.12 14.23
C GLY A 117 -22.26 10.31 12.93
N ASP A 118 -21.81 11.16 12.00
CA ASP A 118 -22.55 11.54 10.78
C ASP A 118 -22.94 10.34 9.90
N LEU A 119 -22.16 9.25 9.95
CA LEU A 119 -22.41 8.03 9.19
C LEU A 119 -22.91 6.88 10.06
N GLU A 120 -23.18 7.07 11.35
CA GLU A 120 -23.50 5.97 12.26
C GLU A 120 -24.76 5.21 11.81
N ASP A 121 -25.84 5.91 11.48
CA ASP A 121 -27.07 5.31 10.96
C ASP A 121 -26.85 4.57 9.62
N ILE A 122 -26.03 5.14 8.73
CA ILE A 122 -25.71 4.55 7.42
C ILE A 122 -24.87 3.28 7.60
N ILE A 123 -23.86 3.32 8.47
CA ILE A 123 -23.01 2.18 8.81
C ILE A 123 -23.84 1.08 9.46
N GLN A 124 -24.72 1.43 10.40
CA GLN A 124 -25.62 0.48 11.05
C GLN A 124 -26.52 -0.22 10.03
N ASP A 125 -27.12 0.52 9.10
CA ASP A 125 -27.96 -0.06 8.04
C ASP A 125 -27.16 -0.96 7.08
N ILE A 126 -25.96 -0.53 6.64
CA ILE A 126 -25.11 -1.30 5.73
C ILE A 126 -24.66 -2.63 6.36
N PHE A 127 -24.21 -2.62 7.61
CA PHE A 127 -23.58 -3.79 8.23
C PHE A 127 -24.54 -4.69 9.00
N TYR A 128 -25.61 -4.14 9.56
CA TYR A 128 -26.54 -4.88 10.42
C TYR A 128 -27.96 -4.96 9.87
N GLY A 129 -28.30 -4.13 8.87
CA GLY A 129 -29.64 -4.05 8.29
C GLY A 129 -30.67 -3.49 9.26
N ASN A 130 -31.69 -2.81 8.73
CA ASN A 130 -32.87 -2.44 9.51
C ASN A 130 -33.65 -3.69 10.00
N ASN A 131 -33.30 -4.23 11.17
CA ASN A 131 -34.20 -5.08 11.96
C ASN A 131 -35.18 -4.20 12.77
N ARG A 132 -35.87 -3.28 12.09
CA ARG A 132 -36.95 -2.50 12.67
C ARG A 132 -38.25 -3.00 12.04
N GLU A 133 -38.83 -4.03 12.65
CA GLU A 133 -40.27 -4.32 12.57
C GLU A 133 -41.08 -3.24 13.29
#